data_AF-A0A5P8KFF6-F1
#
_entry.id   AF-A0A5P8KFF6-F1
#
_cell.length_a   1.000
_cell.length_b   1.000
_cell.length_c   1.000
_cell.angle_alpha   90.00
_cell.angle_beta   90.00
_cell.angle_gamma   90.00
#
_symmetry.space_group_name_H-M   'P 1'
#
loop_
_entity.id
_entity.type
_entity.pdbx_description
1 polymer ?
#
loop_
_entity_poly.entity_id
_entity_poly.type
_entity_poly.pdbx_seq_one_letter_code
_entity_poly.pdbx_strand_id
1 'polypeptide(L)'
;MVSRTARTRTLIRTLIRALITLLAVLLWAPVSLGATAHAAPAAPAADCRALAPGASAAAERAIAAACAEVAAGTWYTWGGGHGAQPGATYGQVDPTDPASEHDPERRGFDCSGLVRYAYAQAAGSDILNGVASQQYYTHRAAARFTAAQGLAPLLPGDLLAYGTSKDLHHIAMYLGAGKMVEARQSGTKLMVSDVRLGSGYFGAVRVNTGQVTGHIHQTWGTGVWTKAEPRLASDRVYAFPYSTTIRVHCQKHAERVSAEGYENDVWSYLPDYKAWVTNIYIKGPAWLEGVPDCGDKPPAA
;
A
#
# COMPACT_ATOMS: atom_id res chain seq x y z
N MET A 1 -49.13 -33.10 59.34
CA MET A 1 -47.80 -33.68 59.62
C MET A 1 -47.66 -34.93 58.76
N VAL A 2 -47.08 -34.82 57.57
CA VAL A 2 -47.12 -35.91 56.57
C VAL A 2 -45.71 -36.27 56.16
N SER A 3 -45.43 -37.57 56.20
CA SER A 3 -44.16 -38.21 55.91
C SER A 3 -44.40 -39.35 54.91
N ARG A 4 -43.31 -39.69 54.21
CA ARG A 4 -42.99 -40.96 53.53
C ARG A 4 -43.15 -41.04 52.00
N THR A 5 -41.98 -40.86 51.35
CA THR A 5 -41.26 -41.83 50.50
C THR A 5 -42.01 -42.96 49.77
N ALA A 6 -41.81 -42.95 48.43
CA ALA A 6 -41.16 -43.97 47.60
C ALA A 6 -41.98 -44.83 46.59
N ARG A 7 -41.54 -44.68 45.32
CA ARG A 7 -41.19 -45.69 44.29
C ARG A 7 -42.26 -46.33 43.35
N THR A 8 -42.19 -45.84 42.09
CA THR A 8 -41.93 -46.54 40.80
C THR A 8 -42.97 -47.37 40.00
N ARG A 9 -43.05 -46.96 38.70
CA ARG A 9 -43.20 -47.71 37.41
C ARG A 9 -44.60 -48.24 37.05
N THR A 10 -45.16 -47.95 35.85
CA THR A 10 -44.93 -48.68 34.57
C THR A 10 -45.87 -48.10 33.47
N LEU A 11 -45.37 -47.56 32.33
CA LEU A 11 -45.58 -47.96 30.89
C LEU A 11 -47.08 -48.02 30.41
N ILE A 12 -47.58 -47.61 29.23
CA ILE A 12 -47.10 -47.61 27.82
C ILE A 12 -48.24 -47.12 26.84
N ARG A 13 -47.89 -46.58 25.65
CA ARG A 13 -48.62 -46.43 24.33
C ARG A 13 -49.81 -45.44 24.18
N THR A 14 -49.69 -44.29 23.47
CA THR A 14 -49.87 -44.00 22.00
C THR A 14 -51.20 -44.48 21.38
N LEU A 15 -52.01 -43.70 20.62
CA LEU A 15 -51.75 -43.02 19.33
C LEU A 15 -53.08 -42.42 18.76
N ILE A 16 -53.02 -41.43 17.82
CA ILE A 16 -53.93 -41.16 16.64
C ILE A 16 -54.72 -39.82 16.50
N ARG A 17 -54.21 -39.00 15.55
CA ARG A 17 -54.80 -38.22 14.40
C ARG A 17 -55.66 -36.93 14.53
N ALA A 18 -55.18 -35.92 13.75
CA ALA A 18 -55.88 -34.93 12.87
C ALA A 18 -56.74 -33.83 13.53
N LEU A 19 -56.87 -32.58 13.05
CA LEU A 19 -56.25 -31.66 12.07
C LEU A 19 -57.03 -30.32 12.26
N ILE A 20 -56.45 -29.17 11.87
CA ILE A 20 -57.11 -27.89 11.47
C ILE A 20 -57.14 -26.72 12.49
N THR A 21 -56.24 -25.75 12.18
CA THR A 21 -56.29 -24.26 12.33
C THR A 21 -56.31 -23.61 13.71
N LEU A 22 -55.33 -22.75 14.01
CA LEU A 22 -55.43 -21.30 13.74
C LEU A 22 -54.08 -20.59 13.93
N LEU A 23 -53.67 -19.93 12.84
CA LEU A 23 -52.90 -18.69 12.72
C LEU A 23 -52.45 -17.99 14.02
N ALA A 24 -51.12 -17.85 14.19
CA ALA A 24 -50.40 -16.62 14.55
C ALA A 24 -49.08 -16.98 15.25
N VAL A 25 -48.10 -16.09 15.09
CA VAL A 25 -46.91 -15.91 15.96
C VAL A 25 -45.57 -16.40 15.37
N LEU A 26 -44.74 -15.38 15.04
CA LEU A 26 -43.27 -15.31 15.09
C LEU A 26 -42.44 -15.95 13.97
N LEU A 27 -42.18 -15.17 12.92
CA LEU A 27 -40.87 -15.12 12.27
C LEU A 27 -40.52 -13.66 11.94
N TRP A 28 -40.00 -12.93 12.93
CA TRP A 28 -39.30 -11.67 12.68
C TRP A 28 -37.82 -12.02 12.52
N ALA A 29 -37.41 -12.32 11.29
CA ALA A 29 -36.00 -12.34 10.93
C ALA A 29 -35.58 -10.89 10.70
N PRO A 30 -34.57 -10.35 11.41
CA PRO A 30 -34.07 -9.02 11.10
C PRO A 30 -33.38 -9.09 9.73
N VAL A 31 -33.94 -8.39 8.76
CA VAL A 31 -33.24 -8.09 7.50
C VAL A 31 -32.07 -7.20 7.88
N SER A 32 -30.86 -7.76 7.91
CA SER A 32 -29.63 -6.98 7.98
C SER A 32 -29.49 -6.22 6.66
N LEU A 33 -30.00 -5.00 6.62
CA LEU A 33 -29.61 -4.01 5.62
C LEU A 33 -28.10 -3.79 5.79
N GLY A 34 -27.32 -4.37 4.89
CA GLY A 34 -25.90 -4.07 4.77
C GLY A 34 -25.76 -2.57 4.52
N ALA A 35 -25.25 -1.85 5.52
CA ALA A 35 -24.88 -0.46 5.36
C ALA A 35 -23.80 -0.40 4.28
N THR A 36 -24.13 0.15 3.11
CA THR A 36 -23.12 0.64 2.19
C THR A 36 -22.33 1.70 2.94
N ALA A 37 -21.05 1.44 3.19
CA ALA A 37 -20.15 2.40 3.80
C ALA A 37 -20.08 3.63 2.90
N HIS A 38 -20.92 4.63 3.20
CA HIS A 38 -20.82 5.95 2.59
C HIS A 38 -19.46 6.50 2.99
N ALA A 39 -18.63 6.78 1.97
CA ALA A 39 -17.39 7.52 2.18
C ALA A 39 -17.72 8.80 2.95
N ALA A 40 -17.04 9.01 4.08
CA ALA A 40 -17.19 10.23 4.86
C ALA A 40 -16.99 11.46 3.95
N PRO A 41 -17.76 12.55 4.16
CA PRO A 41 -17.64 13.76 3.35
C PRO A 41 -16.22 14.33 3.44
N ALA A 42 -15.69 14.76 2.29
CA ALA A 42 -14.39 15.41 2.20
C ALA A 42 -14.36 16.67 3.08
N ALA A 43 -13.29 16.85 3.85
CA ALA A 43 -13.06 18.07 4.61
C ALA A 43 -12.83 19.26 3.65
N PRO A 44 -13.24 20.49 4.01
CA PRO A 44 -13.01 21.65 3.16
C PRO A 44 -11.51 21.88 2.92
N ALA A 45 -11.17 22.38 1.73
CA ALA A 45 -9.80 22.67 1.29
C ALA A 45 -8.99 23.57 2.26
N ALA A 46 -9.67 24.29 3.15
CA ALA A 46 -9.06 25.19 4.15
C ALA A 46 -8.09 24.50 5.13
N ASP A 47 -8.16 23.18 5.28
CA ASP A 47 -7.32 22.42 6.22
C ASP A 47 -6.16 21.65 5.56
N CYS A 48 -5.92 21.84 4.25
CA CYS A 48 -4.81 21.16 3.58
C CYS A 48 -3.47 21.87 3.88
N ARG A 49 -2.68 21.27 4.79
CA ARG A 49 -1.32 21.68 5.16
C ARG A 49 -0.64 20.57 5.96
N ALA A 50 0.60 20.79 6.41
CA ALA A 50 1.18 19.94 7.45
C ALA A 50 0.45 20.20 8.79
N LEU A 51 -0.10 19.14 9.38
CA LEU A 51 -0.95 19.14 10.57
C LEU A 51 -0.26 18.50 11.79
N ALA A 52 1.02 18.15 11.67
CA ALA A 52 1.87 17.69 12.77
C ALA A 52 3.30 18.24 12.58
N PRO A 53 4.10 18.35 13.66
CA PRO A 53 5.51 18.72 13.54
C PRO A 53 6.36 17.58 12.94
N GLY A 54 7.62 17.89 12.63
CA GLY A 54 8.64 16.91 12.21
C GLY A 54 8.71 16.66 10.69
N ALA A 55 7.88 17.34 9.90
CA ALA A 55 8.05 17.38 8.45
C ALA A 55 9.44 17.93 8.09
N SER A 56 10.11 17.30 7.12
CA SER A 56 11.30 17.92 6.53
C SER A 56 10.91 19.11 5.66
N ALA A 57 11.83 20.05 5.43
CA ALA A 57 11.57 21.18 4.53
C ALA A 57 11.13 20.72 3.11
N ALA A 58 11.61 19.58 2.64
CA ALA A 58 11.18 19.01 1.37
C ALA A 58 9.74 18.45 1.46
N ALA A 59 9.40 17.76 2.55
CA ALA A 59 8.04 17.28 2.80
C ALA A 59 7.04 18.44 2.91
N GLU A 60 7.39 19.53 3.59
CA GLU A 60 6.54 20.72 3.67
C GLU A 60 6.27 21.33 2.29
N ARG A 61 7.29 21.42 1.42
CA ARG A 61 7.11 21.88 0.04
C ARG A 61 6.24 20.94 -0.78
N ALA A 62 6.41 19.62 -0.63
CA ALA A 62 5.57 18.63 -1.32
C ALA A 62 4.11 18.77 -0.88
N ILE A 63 3.86 18.85 0.43
CA ILE A 63 2.53 19.09 0.99
C ILE A 63 1.93 20.39 0.45
N ALA A 64 2.69 21.49 0.46
CA ALA A 64 2.22 22.77 -0.06
C ALA A 64 1.82 22.68 -1.54
N ALA A 65 2.62 22.00 -2.37
CA ALA A 65 2.30 21.78 -3.79
C ALA A 65 1.02 20.95 -3.98
N ALA A 66 0.85 19.84 -3.25
CA ALA A 66 -0.38 19.05 -3.34
C ALA A 66 -1.61 19.81 -2.83
N CYS A 67 -1.45 20.59 -1.75
CA CYS A 67 -2.54 21.38 -1.18
C CYS A 67 -2.92 22.58 -2.05
N ALA A 68 -2.00 23.14 -2.82
CA ALA A 68 -2.32 24.14 -3.83
C ALA A 68 -3.28 23.59 -4.90
N GLU A 69 -3.11 22.33 -5.31
CA GLU A 69 -4.01 21.67 -6.26
C GLU A 69 -5.38 21.36 -5.65
N VAL A 70 -5.43 20.99 -4.36
CA VAL A 70 -6.70 20.90 -3.62
C VAL A 70 -7.42 22.25 -3.58
N ALA A 71 -6.70 23.34 -3.28
CA ALA A 71 -7.26 24.69 -3.21
C ALA A 71 -7.72 25.21 -4.59
N ALA A 72 -7.03 24.83 -5.67
CA ALA A 72 -7.44 25.10 -7.05
C ALA A 72 -8.70 24.33 -7.46
N GLY A 73 -9.14 23.35 -6.65
CA GLY A 73 -10.25 22.47 -6.98
C GLY A 73 -9.93 21.58 -8.18
N THR A 74 -8.66 21.19 -8.32
CA THR A 74 -8.17 20.31 -9.39
C THR A 74 -8.92 18.98 -9.34
N TRP A 75 -9.26 18.47 -10.52
CA TRP A 75 -9.97 17.20 -10.66
C TRP A 75 -9.02 16.01 -10.44
N TYR A 76 -9.58 14.93 -9.91
CA TYR A 76 -9.02 13.61 -10.22
C TYR A 76 -9.17 13.34 -11.71
N THR A 77 -8.19 12.66 -12.31
CA THR A 77 -8.34 12.05 -13.62
C THR A 77 -7.46 10.81 -13.74
N TRP A 78 -8.03 9.67 -14.16
CA TRP A 78 -7.30 8.40 -14.25
C TRP A 78 -6.14 8.48 -15.26
N GLY A 79 -4.92 8.14 -14.81
CA GLY A 79 -3.69 8.32 -15.61
C GLY A 79 -3.16 9.76 -15.66
N GLY A 80 -3.80 10.70 -14.97
CA GLY A 80 -3.39 12.10 -14.91
C GLY A 80 -2.07 12.29 -14.16
N GLY A 81 -1.20 13.19 -14.62
CA GLY A 81 0.08 13.48 -13.97
C GLY A 81 1.27 12.70 -14.53
N HIS A 82 1.05 11.89 -15.57
CA HIS A 82 2.04 10.98 -16.14
C HIS A 82 2.63 11.44 -17.49
N GLY A 83 2.54 12.74 -17.79
CA GLY A 83 3.21 13.34 -18.94
C GLY A 83 4.74 13.29 -18.85
N ALA A 84 5.42 13.72 -19.92
CA ALA A 84 6.89 13.76 -19.98
C ALA A 84 7.51 14.59 -18.83
N GLN A 85 6.81 15.64 -18.38
CA GLN A 85 7.17 16.43 -17.20
C GLN A 85 6.11 16.27 -16.10
N PRO A 86 6.49 16.32 -14.82
CA PRO A 86 5.52 16.31 -13.72
C PRO A 86 4.55 17.50 -13.78
N GLY A 87 3.25 17.23 -13.69
CA GLY A 87 2.20 18.24 -13.73
C GLY A 87 0.89 17.71 -14.28
N ALA A 88 -0.19 18.48 -14.12
CA ALA A 88 -1.54 18.03 -14.47
C ALA A 88 -1.66 17.74 -15.98
N THR A 89 -2.23 16.59 -16.31
CA THR A 89 -2.53 16.15 -17.68
C THR A 89 -4.00 15.73 -17.79
N TYR A 90 -4.49 15.58 -19.02
CA TYR A 90 -5.75 14.84 -19.22
C TYR A 90 -5.51 13.36 -18.92
N GLY A 91 -6.56 12.69 -18.46
CA GLY A 91 -6.55 11.27 -18.19
C GLY A 91 -7.16 10.46 -19.32
N GLN A 92 -7.59 9.25 -18.98
CA GLN A 92 -8.21 8.29 -19.89
C GLN A 92 -9.35 7.57 -19.17
N VAL A 93 -10.26 6.95 -19.92
CA VAL A 93 -11.32 6.12 -19.32
C VAL A 93 -10.68 4.86 -18.74
N ASP A 94 -10.95 4.58 -17.47
CA ASP A 94 -10.76 3.28 -16.85
C ASP A 94 -11.96 2.40 -17.20
N PRO A 95 -11.78 1.32 -17.99
CA PRO A 95 -12.89 0.44 -18.38
C PRO A 95 -13.54 -0.29 -17.19
N THR A 96 -12.91 -0.27 -16.01
CA THR A 96 -13.41 -0.89 -14.78
C THR A 96 -14.14 0.07 -13.85
N ASP A 97 -14.05 1.39 -14.09
CA ASP A 97 -14.72 2.43 -13.30
C ASP A 97 -15.58 3.35 -14.19
N PRO A 98 -16.91 3.20 -14.21
CA PRO A 98 -17.80 4.10 -14.95
C PRO A 98 -17.67 5.57 -14.58
N ALA A 99 -17.22 5.91 -13.36
CA ALA A 99 -17.01 7.31 -12.96
C ALA A 99 -15.88 8.01 -13.75
N SER A 100 -15.04 7.23 -14.44
CA SER A 100 -13.94 7.71 -15.29
C SER A 100 -14.36 8.19 -16.68
N GLU A 101 -15.65 8.10 -17.05
CA GLU A 101 -16.16 8.50 -18.37
C GLU A 101 -15.68 9.90 -18.80
N HIS A 102 -15.61 10.84 -17.86
CA HIS A 102 -15.21 12.23 -18.10
C HIS A 102 -13.73 12.54 -17.79
N ASP A 103 -12.92 11.54 -17.43
CA ASP A 103 -11.51 11.74 -17.14
C ASP A 103 -10.70 12.24 -18.36
N PRO A 104 -10.96 11.81 -19.61
CA PRO A 104 -10.36 12.41 -20.80
C PRO A 104 -10.63 13.92 -20.98
N GLU A 105 -11.69 14.45 -20.35
CA GLU A 105 -12.09 15.86 -20.44
C GLU A 105 -11.56 16.70 -19.26
N ARG A 106 -11.02 16.04 -18.24
CA ARG A 106 -10.54 16.67 -17.00
C ARG A 106 -9.02 16.68 -16.97
N ARG A 107 -8.47 17.89 -16.89
CA ARG A 107 -7.04 18.07 -16.62
C ARG A 107 -6.80 18.00 -15.10
N GLY A 108 -5.94 17.08 -14.67
CA GLY A 108 -5.74 16.81 -13.25
C GLY A 108 -4.68 15.73 -12.98
N PHE A 109 -4.88 15.00 -11.88
CA PHE A 109 -3.97 13.98 -11.41
C PHE A 109 -4.71 12.69 -11.01
N ASP A 110 -4.06 11.54 -11.19
CA ASP A 110 -4.35 10.36 -10.38
C ASP A 110 -3.52 10.35 -9.09
N CYS A 111 -3.62 9.27 -8.31
CA CYS A 111 -2.97 9.16 -7.01
C CYS A 111 -1.44 9.31 -7.09
N SER A 112 -0.79 8.57 -7.99
CA SER A 112 0.66 8.61 -8.18
C SER A 112 1.10 9.86 -8.93
N GLY A 113 0.29 10.38 -9.86
CA GLY A 113 0.54 11.63 -10.57
C GLY A 113 0.64 12.82 -9.62
N LEU A 114 -0.25 12.90 -8.62
CA LEU A 114 -0.22 13.95 -7.60
C LEU A 114 1.06 13.86 -6.75
N VAL A 115 1.42 12.65 -6.30
CA VAL A 115 2.65 12.41 -5.52
C VAL A 115 3.89 12.77 -6.32
N ARG A 116 3.96 12.34 -7.59
CA ARG A 116 5.05 12.65 -8.52
C ARG A 116 5.23 14.16 -8.66
N TYR A 117 4.13 14.89 -8.94
CA TYR A 117 4.15 16.34 -9.06
C TYR A 117 4.62 17.01 -7.77
N ALA A 118 4.01 16.67 -6.63
CA ALA A 118 4.33 17.29 -5.35
C ALA A 118 5.82 17.14 -4.98
N TYR A 119 6.37 15.95 -5.10
CA TYR A 119 7.78 15.71 -4.81
C TYR A 119 8.73 16.27 -5.88
N ALA A 120 8.29 16.38 -7.13
CA ALA A 120 9.06 17.09 -8.14
C ALA A 120 9.19 18.59 -7.83
N GLN A 121 8.11 19.24 -7.37
CA GLN A 121 8.16 20.62 -6.89
C GLN A 121 9.10 20.76 -5.67
N ALA A 122 9.07 19.79 -4.75
CA ALA A 122 9.90 19.82 -3.56
C ALA A 122 11.41 19.61 -3.83
N ALA A 123 11.74 18.74 -4.78
CA ALA A 123 13.11 18.33 -5.11
C ALA A 123 13.71 19.11 -6.30
N GLY A 124 12.90 19.84 -7.07
CA GLY A 124 13.31 20.51 -8.31
C GLY A 124 13.58 19.57 -9.48
N SER A 125 13.25 18.28 -9.36
CA SER A 125 13.45 17.26 -10.39
C SER A 125 12.49 16.08 -10.20
N ASP A 126 12.20 15.34 -11.26
CA ASP A 126 11.31 14.17 -11.21
C ASP A 126 12.00 12.96 -10.55
N ILE A 127 11.72 12.74 -9.27
CA ILE A 127 12.36 11.70 -8.45
C ILE A 127 11.44 10.51 -8.12
N LEU A 128 10.15 10.59 -8.44
CA LEU A 128 9.12 9.60 -8.10
C LEU A 128 8.19 9.31 -9.29
N ASN A 129 8.74 9.17 -10.49
CA ASN A 129 7.96 8.75 -11.64
C ASN A 129 7.43 7.31 -11.50
N GLY A 130 6.30 7.03 -12.14
CA GLY A 130 5.65 5.71 -12.14
C GLY A 130 4.41 5.62 -11.26
N VAL A 131 3.80 4.43 -11.24
CA VAL A 131 2.56 4.14 -10.50
C VAL A 131 2.82 3.98 -8.99
N ALA A 132 1.74 3.91 -8.19
CA ALA A 132 1.78 3.75 -6.73
C ALA A 132 2.78 2.67 -6.25
N SER A 133 2.79 1.49 -6.88
CA SER A 133 3.76 0.43 -6.57
C SER A 133 5.22 0.86 -6.79
N GLN A 134 5.54 1.54 -7.90
CA GLN A 134 6.91 1.99 -8.19
C GLN A 134 7.36 3.08 -7.21
N GLN A 135 6.46 4.00 -6.86
CA GLN A 135 6.72 5.05 -5.88
C GLN A 135 6.93 4.49 -4.48
N TYR A 136 6.12 3.51 -4.07
CA TYR A 136 6.33 2.84 -2.80
C TYR A 136 7.67 2.10 -2.79
N TYR A 137 7.99 1.29 -3.80
CA TYR A 137 9.24 0.51 -3.90
C TYR A 137 10.47 1.33 -4.34
N THR A 138 10.42 2.66 -4.24
CA THR A 138 11.53 3.53 -4.60
C THR A 138 12.81 3.22 -3.81
N HIS A 139 13.96 3.29 -4.48
CA HIS A 139 15.31 3.28 -3.88
C HIS A 139 15.62 4.56 -3.10
N ARG A 140 14.71 5.55 -3.15
CA ARG A 140 14.76 6.80 -2.38
C ARG A 140 14.06 6.67 -1.04
N ALA A 141 13.83 5.47 -0.52
CA ALA A 141 13.28 5.28 0.82
C ALA A 141 14.32 5.68 1.88
N ALA A 142 13.99 6.68 2.71
CA ALA A 142 14.71 6.97 3.94
C ALA A 142 14.30 6.00 5.07
N ALA A 143 13.03 5.57 5.06
CA ALA A 143 12.48 4.59 5.98
C ALA A 143 11.24 3.93 5.36
N ARG A 144 10.94 2.71 5.80
CA ARG A 144 9.70 1.98 5.51
C ARG A 144 9.01 1.61 6.80
N PHE A 145 7.68 1.69 6.79
CA PHE A 145 6.85 1.40 7.94
C PHE A 145 5.79 0.37 7.55
N THR A 146 5.63 -0.67 8.37
CA THR A 146 4.64 -1.72 8.15
C THR A 146 3.25 -1.26 8.58
N ALA A 147 2.20 -1.89 8.04
CA ALA A 147 0.82 -1.64 8.47
C ALA A 147 0.64 -1.77 9.99
N ALA A 148 1.35 -2.72 10.63
CA ALA A 148 1.28 -2.96 12.07
C ALA A 148 1.81 -1.78 12.91
N GLN A 149 2.73 -0.98 12.37
CA GLN A 149 3.23 0.22 13.06
C GLN A 149 2.23 1.39 13.02
N GLY A 150 1.25 1.33 12.10
CA GLY A 150 0.23 2.37 11.93
C GLY A 150 0.83 3.74 11.67
N LEU A 151 0.22 4.78 12.24
CA LEU A 151 0.63 6.18 12.05
C LEU A 151 1.66 6.67 13.05
N ALA A 152 1.93 5.90 14.11
CA ALA A 152 2.80 6.35 15.20
C ALA A 152 4.21 6.80 14.77
N PRO A 153 4.90 6.12 13.83
CA PRO A 153 6.24 6.57 13.40
C PRO A 153 6.20 7.59 12.26
N LEU A 154 5.01 7.91 11.73
CA LEU A 154 4.88 8.69 10.51
C LEU A 154 4.98 10.18 10.79
N LEU A 155 5.59 10.88 9.83
CA LEU A 155 5.72 12.33 9.81
C LEU A 155 5.01 12.86 8.56
N PRO A 156 4.54 14.12 8.58
CA PRO A 156 3.96 14.70 7.38
C PRO A 156 4.93 14.61 6.20
N GLY A 157 4.40 14.22 5.05
CA GLY A 157 5.14 13.92 3.82
C GLY A 157 5.31 12.42 3.56
N ASP A 158 5.23 11.57 4.59
CA ASP A 158 5.32 10.12 4.37
C ASP A 158 4.20 9.65 3.43
N LEU A 159 4.56 8.78 2.48
CA LEU A 159 3.63 8.26 1.49
C LEU A 159 2.95 7.01 2.03
N LEU A 160 1.62 7.03 2.09
CA LEU A 160 0.76 5.94 2.52
C LEU A 160 0.39 5.10 1.31
N ALA A 161 0.69 3.80 1.34
CA ALA A 161 0.38 2.88 0.24
C ALA A 161 -0.76 1.93 0.61
N TYR A 162 -1.58 1.61 -0.39
CA TYR A 162 -2.75 0.76 -0.25
C TYR A 162 -2.77 -0.35 -1.29
N GLY A 163 -3.21 -1.53 -0.87
CA GLY A 163 -3.30 -2.74 -1.69
C GLY A 163 -2.51 -3.88 -1.08
N THR A 164 -1.90 -4.69 -1.95
CA THR A 164 -1.04 -5.81 -1.55
C THR A 164 0.39 -5.59 -2.02
N SER A 165 1.34 -6.37 -1.50
CA SER A 165 2.73 -6.26 -1.91
C SER A 165 2.94 -6.39 -3.43
N LYS A 166 2.09 -7.16 -4.13
CA LYS A 166 2.12 -7.34 -5.59
C LYS A 166 1.29 -6.32 -6.37
N ASP A 167 0.43 -5.59 -5.70
CA ASP A 167 -0.56 -4.71 -6.33
C ASP A 167 -0.91 -3.58 -5.37
N LEU A 168 -0.03 -2.58 -5.32
CA LEU A 168 -0.33 -1.33 -4.63
C LEU A 168 -1.02 -0.42 -5.64
N HIS A 169 -2.33 -0.26 -5.46
CA HIS A 169 -3.23 0.40 -6.39
C HIS A 169 -3.53 1.85 -6.00
N HIS A 170 -3.16 2.28 -4.79
CA HIS A 170 -3.35 3.67 -4.37
C HIS A 170 -2.22 4.16 -3.48
N ILE A 171 -1.87 5.44 -3.62
CA ILE A 171 -0.86 6.12 -2.81
C ILE A 171 -1.34 7.52 -2.44
N ALA A 172 -1.06 7.95 -1.21
CA ALA A 172 -1.45 9.25 -0.69
C ALA A 172 -0.34 9.86 0.15
N MET A 173 -0.35 11.17 0.39
CA MET A 173 0.66 11.83 1.21
C MET A 173 0.08 12.18 2.58
N TYR A 174 0.75 11.70 3.64
CA TYR A 174 0.34 11.95 5.01
C TYR A 174 0.53 13.42 5.38
N LEU A 175 -0.47 14.02 6.02
CA LEU A 175 -0.42 15.41 6.48
C LEU A 175 -0.09 15.51 7.97
N GLY A 176 -0.10 14.41 8.72
CA GLY A 176 -0.15 14.46 10.20
C GLY A 176 -1.59 14.41 10.71
N ALA A 177 -1.74 14.29 12.03
CA ALA A 177 -3.04 14.31 12.72
C ALA A 177 -4.10 13.34 12.14
N GLY A 178 -3.67 12.21 11.59
CA GLY A 178 -4.58 11.22 10.99
C GLY A 178 -5.19 11.66 9.65
N LYS A 179 -4.66 12.69 9.00
CA LYS A 179 -5.13 13.19 7.70
C LYS A 179 -4.13 12.90 6.58
N MET A 180 -4.63 12.85 5.35
CA MET A 180 -3.82 12.74 4.13
C MET A 180 -4.41 13.57 3.00
N VAL A 181 -3.56 14.05 2.10
CA VAL A 181 -3.97 14.62 0.81
C VAL A 181 -3.90 13.53 -0.26
N GLU A 182 -4.94 13.45 -1.09
CA GLU A 182 -5.03 12.41 -2.12
C GLU A 182 -5.83 12.85 -3.36
N ALA A 183 -5.49 12.23 -4.49
CA ALA A 183 -6.35 12.11 -5.65
C ALA A 183 -7.05 10.74 -5.53
N ARG A 184 -8.26 10.73 -4.98
CA ARG A 184 -8.88 9.48 -4.50
C ARG A 184 -9.43 8.58 -5.61
N GLN A 185 -10.25 9.13 -6.50
CA GLN A 185 -11.00 8.36 -7.50
C GLN A 185 -11.66 9.27 -8.54
N SER A 186 -12.04 8.70 -9.68
CA SER A 186 -12.78 9.39 -10.74
C SER A 186 -14.09 10.01 -10.26
N GLY A 187 -14.50 11.09 -10.91
CA GLY A 187 -15.69 11.87 -10.52
C GLY A 187 -15.50 12.78 -9.31
N THR A 188 -14.31 12.83 -8.70
CA THR A 188 -14.03 13.68 -7.53
C THR A 188 -12.94 14.71 -7.80
N LYS A 189 -12.86 15.74 -6.96
CA LYS A 189 -11.71 16.65 -6.91
C LYS A 189 -10.67 16.12 -5.93
N LEU A 190 -9.44 16.61 -6.04
CA LEU A 190 -8.42 16.36 -5.02
C LEU A 190 -8.92 16.81 -3.64
N MET A 191 -8.56 16.08 -2.60
CA MET A 191 -9.16 16.26 -1.28
C MET A 191 -8.22 15.94 -0.13
N VAL A 192 -8.60 16.42 1.06
CA VAL A 192 -8.07 15.94 2.33
C VAL A 192 -9.05 14.92 2.90
N SER A 193 -8.51 13.77 3.30
CA SER A 193 -9.26 12.65 3.88
C SER A 193 -8.69 12.23 5.22
N ASP A 194 -9.51 11.56 6.03
CA ASP A 194 -9.01 10.71 7.11
C ASP A 194 -8.19 9.55 6.55
N VAL A 195 -7.07 9.24 7.21
CA VAL A 195 -6.26 8.08 6.86
C VAL A 195 -7.03 6.80 7.15
N ARG A 196 -7.03 5.90 6.17
CA ARG A 196 -7.72 4.61 6.25
C ARG A 196 -6.73 3.53 6.68
N LEU A 197 -6.88 2.97 7.88
CA LEU A 197 -6.01 1.90 8.41
C LEU A 197 -6.65 0.50 8.33
N GLY A 198 -7.64 0.32 7.45
CA GLY A 198 -8.28 -0.98 7.24
C GLY A 198 -7.38 -1.99 6.54
N SER A 199 -7.95 -3.14 6.15
CA SER A 199 -7.22 -4.25 5.50
C SER A 199 -6.45 -3.86 4.23
N GLY A 200 -6.83 -2.77 3.57
CA GLY A 200 -6.13 -2.25 2.39
C GLY A 200 -4.89 -1.42 2.70
N TYR A 201 -4.62 -1.03 3.95
CA TYR A 201 -3.42 -0.26 4.29
C TYR A 201 -2.19 -1.18 4.30
N PHE A 202 -1.26 -0.94 3.39
CA PHE A 202 -0.06 -1.78 3.26
C PHE A 202 1.08 -1.30 4.18
N GLY A 203 1.23 0.00 4.31
CA GLY A 203 2.33 0.62 5.04
C GLY A 203 2.65 2.00 4.49
N ALA A 204 3.81 2.52 4.86
CA ALA A 204 4.27 3.83 4.41
C ALA A 204 5.76 3.86 4.06
N VAL A 205 6.14 4.83 3.23
CA VAL A 205 7.53 5.12 2.89
C VAL A 205 7.85 6.60 3.13
N ARG A 206 8.96 6.86 3.82
CA ARG A 206 9.53 8.20 3.94
C ARG A 206 10.47 8.47 2.79
N VAL A 207 10.27 9.56 2.07
CA VAL A 207 11.05 9.88 0.86
C VAL A 207 12.34 10.64 1.23
N ASN A 208 13.47 10.17 0.70
CA ASN A 208 14.74 10.90 0.66
C ASN A 208 14.82 11.71 -0.65
N THR A 209 14.70 13.03 -0.54
CA THR A 209 14.88 13.95 -1.69
C THR A 209 16.33 14.34 -1.94
N GLY A 210 17.26 13.91 -1.07
CA GLY A 210 18.68 14.14 -1.23
C GLY A 210 19.34 13.19 -2.21
N GLN A 211 20.67 13.15 -2.16
CA GLN A 211 21.47 12.19 -2.91
C GLN A 211 21.23 10.78 -2.37
N VAL A 212 21.11 9.83 -3.29
CA VAL A 212 21.09 8.40 -2.95
C VAL A 212 22.50 7.86 -3.09
N THR A 213 22.99 7.17 -2.07
CA THR A 213 24.31 6.55 -2.04
C THR A 213 24.21 5.03 -1.90
N GLY A 214 25.33 4.33 -2.06
CA GLY A 214 25.44 2.88 -1.98
C GLY A 214 25.43 2.20 -3.35
N HIS A 215 25.43 0.86 -3.34
CA HIS A 215 25.46 0.07 -4.57
C HIS A 215 24.05 -0.04 -5.15
N ILE A 216 23.77 0.74 -6.18
CA ILE A 216 22.45 0.80 -6.82
C ILE A 216 22.42 -0.17 -7.99
N HIS A 217 21.46 -1.09 -7.94
CA HIS A 217 21.23 -2.09 -8.97
C HIS A 217 19.76 -2.08 -9.39
N GLN A 218 19.47 -2.77 -10.48
CA GLN A 218 18.12 -2.90 -11.00
C GLN A 218 17.76 -4.39 -11.02
N THR A 219 16.59 -4.75 -10.53
CA THR A 219 16.07 -6.11 -10.74
C THR A 219 15.55 -6.28 -12.17
N TRP A 220 15.27 -7.52 -12.58
CA TRP A 220 14.52 -7.82 -13.79
C TRP A 220 13.35 -8.77 -13.47
N GLY A 221 12.44 -8.92 -14.43
CA GLY A 221 11.22 -9.70 -14.26
C GLY A 221 10.12 -8.97 -13.50
N THR A 222 9.08 -9.72 -13.15
CA THR A 222 7.91 -9.25 -12.40
C THR A 222 7.60 -10.24 -11.29
N GLY A 223 7.03 -9.75 -10.17
CA GLY A 223 6.67 -10.61 -9.04
C GLY A 223 7.85 -11.22 -8.28
N VAL A 224 9.03 -10.59 -8.33
CA VAL A 224 10.23 -11.05 -7.63
C VAL A 224 10.04 -10.89 -6.13
N TRP A 225 10.06 -12.00 -5.38
CA TRP A 225 9.92 -11.96 -3.93
C TRP A 225 11.27 -11.84 -3.22
N THR A 226 11.37 -10.89 -2.30
CA THR A 226 12.44 -10.85 -1.30
C THR A 226 12.13 -11.81 -0.15
N LYS A 227 13.18 -12.23 0.54
CA LYS A 227 13.20 -13.30 1.54
C LYS A 227 13.79 -12.83 2.86
N ALA A 228 13.29 -13.32 3.98
CA ALA A 228 13.85 -12.98 5.29
C ALA A 228 15.28 -13.53 5.47
N GLU A 229 15.57 -14.69 4.86
CA GLU A 229 16.88 -15.34 4.83
C GLU A 229 17.25 -15.71 3.37
N PRO A 230 18.54 -15.90 3.05
CA PRO A 230 19.00 -16.19 1.68
C PRO A 230 18.77 -17.65 1.27
N ARG A 231 17.50 -18.06 1.32
CA ARG A 231 16.98 -19.38 0.95
C ARG A 231 15.53 -19.28 0.46
N LEU A 232 15.14 -20.12 -0.48
CA LEU A 232 13.82 -20.13 -1.12
C LEU A 232 12.70 -20.47 -0.13
N ALA A 233 12.96 -21.36 0.83
CA ALA A 233 11.98 -21.76 1.84
C ALA A 233 11.69 -20.68 2.90
N SER A 234 12.51 -19.62 2.97
CA SER A 234 12.31 -18.52 3.91
C SER A 234 11.02 -17.75 3.64
N ASP A 235 10.51 -17.14 4.71
CA ASP A 235 9.41 -16.18 4.67
C ASP A 235 9.64 -15.10 3.61
N ARG A 236 8.55 -14.72 2.95
CA ARG A 236 8.49 -13.64 1.96
C ARG A 236 8.32 -12.31 2.68
N VAL A 237 9.05 -11.29 2.26
CA VAL A 237 8.95 -9.95 2.87
C VAL A 237 8.21 -8.99 1.94
N TYR A 238 8.75 -8.73 0.74
CA TYR A 238 8.14 -7.87 -0.27
C TYR A 238 8.17 -8.53 -1.64
N ALA A 239 7.12 -8.34 -2.43
CA ALA A 239 7.07 -8.65 -3.84
C ALA A 239 7.36 -7.39 -4.64
N PHE A 240 8.32 -7.45 -5.56
CA PHE A 240 8.52 -6.41 -6.55
C PHE A 240 7.64 -6.71 -7.76
N PRO A 241 6.53 -5.96 -7.95
CA PRO A 241 5.62 -6.20 -9.07
C PRO A 241 6.26 -5.88 -10.43
N TYR A 242 7.25 -5.00 -10.43
CA TYR A 242 7.99 -4.58 -11.61
C TYR A 242 9.50 -4.64 -11.36
N SER A 243 10.26 -4.48 -12.43
CA SER A 243 11.68 -4.10 -12.38
C SER A 243 11.87 -2.93 -11.39
N THR A 244 12.64 -3.17 -10.34
CA THR A 244 12.76 -2.28 -9.19
C THR A 244 14.22 -1.88 -9.00
N THR A 245 14.47 -0.58 -8.85
CA THR A 245 15.79 -0.09 -8.44
C THR A 245 15.99 -0.40 -6.96
N ILE A 246 17.10 -1.05 -6.63
CA ILE A 246 17.39 -1.53 -5.29
C ILE A 246 18.77 -1.04 -4.85
N ARG A 247 18.93 -0.77 -3.55
CA ARG A 247 20.23 -0.63 -2.93
C ARG A 247 20.67 -1.99 -2.41
N VAL A 248 21.86 -2.43 -2.79
CA VAL A 248 22.50 -3.63 -2.24
C VAL A 248 23.55 -3.18 -1.22
N HIS A 249 23.48 -3.74 -0.01
CA HIS A 249 24.48 -3.46 1.01
C HIS A 249 25.67 -4.40 0.91
N CYS A 250 25.39 -5.70 0.77
CA CYS A 250 26.37 -6.77 0.65
C CYS A 250 25.75 -7.97 -0.06
N GLN A 251 26.56 -8.94 -0.45
CA GLN A 251 26.13 -10.21 -1.05
C GLN A 251 26.89 -11.40 -0.44
N LYS A 252 26.39 -12.63 -0.61
CA LYS A 252 27.11 -13.85 -0.22
C LYS A 252 26.64 -15.08 -0.98
N HIS A 253 27.41 -16.15 -0.91
CA HIS A 253 26.96 -17.47 -1.34
C HIS A 253 26.01 -18.10 -0.31
N ALA A 254 24.92 -18.69 -0.79
CA ALA A 254 23.91 -19.40 0.02
C ALA A 254 23.20 -20.49 -0.81
N GLU A 255 21.88 -20.65 -0.68
CA GLU A 255 21.15 -21.67 -1.46
C GLU A 255 21.27 -21.40 -2.96
N ARG A 256 21.61 -22.42 -3.75
CA ARG A 256 21.59 -22.33 -5.20
C ARG A 256 20.16 -22.27 -5.72
N VAL A 257 19.88 -21.28 -6.55
CA VAL A 257 18.58 -21.07 -7.18
C VAL A 257 18.72 -21.29 -8.69
N SER A 258 17.85 -22.12 -9.25
CA SER A 258 17.69 -22.29 -10.70
C SER A 258 16.25 -21.91 -11.09
N ALA A 259 16.09 -20.86 -11.90
CA ALA A 259 14.80 -20.40 -12.40
C ALA A 259 14.97 -19.62 -13.71
N GLU A 260 13.99 -19.74 -14.61
CA GLU A 260 13.93 -18.97 -15.86
C GLU A 260 15.19 -19.07 -16.75
N GLY A 261 15.88 -20.22 -16.70
CA GLY A 261 17.12 -20.46 -17.45
C GLY A 261 18.38 -19.86 -16.82
N TYR A 262 18.26 -19.27 -15.63
CA TYR A 262 19.37 -18.75 -14.83
C TYR A 262 19.63 -19.64 -13.64
N GLU A 263 20.91 -19.79 -13.28
CA GLU A 263 21.34 -20.51 -12.09
C GLU A 263 22.48 -19.76 -11.40
N ASN A 264 22.34 -19.46 -10.11
CA ASN A 264 23.44 -19.01 -9.26
C ASN A 264 23.14 -19.30 -7.77
N ASP A 265 24.17 -19.20 -6.93
CA ASP A 265 24.07 -19.34 -5.46
C ASP A 265 24.33 -18.04 -4.71
N VAL A 266 24.30 -16.89 -5.40
CA VAL A 266 24.58 -15.59 -4.80
C VAL A 266 23.27 -14.91 -4.36
N TRP A 267 23.29 -14.36 -3.15
CA TRP A 267 22.17 -13.61 -2.57
C TRP A 267 22.65 -12.26 -2.07
N SER A 268 21.88 -11.22 -2.40
CA SER A 268 22.13 -9.84 -2.02
C SER A 268 21.21 -9.40 -0.89
N TYR A 269 21.77 -8.73 0.12
CA TYR A 269 21.02 -8.10 1.20
C TYR A 269 20.60 -6.68 0.82
N LEU A 270 19.31 -6.38 0.97
CA LEU A 270 18.71 -5.11 0.66
C LEU A 270 18.34 -4.38 1.97
N PRO A 271 19.12 -3.36 2.39
CA PRO A 271 18.92 -2.71 3.69
C PRO A 271 17.58 -1.96 3.76
N ASP A 272 17.14 -1.37 2.64
CA ASP A 272 15.88 -0.63 2.58
C ASP A 272 14.65 -1.53 2.79
N TYR A 273 14.82 -2.85 2.66
CA TYR A 273 13.76 -3.85 2.81
C TYR A 273 13.99 -4.80 4.00
N LYS A 274 15.19 -4.75 4.61
CA LYS A 274 15.67 -5.73 5.60
C LYS A 274 15.47 -7.16 5.13
N ALA A 275 15.77 -7.43 3.86
CA ALA A 275 15.46 -8.68 3.19
C ALA A 275 16.54 -9.05 2.17
N TRP A 276 16.56 -10.32 1.78
CA TRP A 276 17.44 -10.90 0.79
C TRP A 276 16.73 -11.07 -0.55
N VAL A 277 17.49 -10.99 -1.63
CA VAL A 277 17.03 -11.39 -2.97
C VAL A 277 18.13 -12.21 -3.62
N THR A 278 17.74 -13.25 -4.37
CA THR A 278 18.71 -14.02 -5.16
C THR A 278 19.19 -13.17 -6.34
N ASN A 279 20.49 -13.23 -6.63
CA ASN A 279 21.09 -12.47 -7.70
C ASN A 279 20.63 -12.92 -9.09
N ILE A 280 19.96 -14.08 -9.23
CA ILE A 280 19.38 -14.45 -10.52
C ILE A 280 18.43 -13.36 -11.03
N TYR A 281 17.80 -12.58 -10.15
CA TYR A 281 16.88 -11.50 -10.49
C TYR A 281 17.51 -10.11 -10.50
N ILE A 282 18.82 -9.97 -10.32
CA ILE A 282 19.51 -8.67 -10.38
C ILE A 282 20.23 -8.55 -11.72
N LYS A 283 20.06 -7.42 -12.42
CA LYS A 283 20.79 -7.15 -13.66
C LYS A 283 22.27 -6.99 -13.37
N GLY A 284 23.10 -7.77 -14.07
CA GLY A 284 24.55 -7.73 -13.94
C GLY A 284 25.18 -9.12 -13.89
N PRO A 285 26.47 -9.22 -13.54
CA PRO A 285 27.12 -10.50 -13.26
C PRO A 285 26.50 -11.21 -12.04
N ALA A 286 26.70 -12.53 -11.95
CA ALA A 286 26.20 -13.33 -10.82
C ALA A 286 26.72 -12.82 -9.46
N TRP A 287 28.00 -12.42 -9.42
CA TRP A 287 28.60 -11.69 -8.30
C TRP A 287 28.73 -10.21 -8.67
N LEU A 288 28.07 -9.33 -7.94
CA LEU A 288 28.00 -7.90 -8.26
C LEU A 288 29.34 -7.22 -7.96
N GLU A 289 29.93 -6.55 -8.95
CA GLU A 289 31.20 -5.84 -8.77
C GLU A 289 31.06 -4.68 -7.78
N GLY A 290 32.06 -4.52 -6.90
CA GLY A 290 32.11 -3.45 -5.90
C GLY A 290 31.19 -3.67 -4.69
N VAL A 291 30.24 -4.61 -4.73
CA VAL A 291 29.40 -4.97 -3.58
C VAL A 291 30.20 -5.89 -2.64
N PRO A 292 30.33 -5.55 -1.34
CA PRO A 292 31.11 -6.33 -0.39
C PRO A 292 30.44 -7.68 -0.06
N ASP A 293 31.25 -8.64 0.41
CA ASP A 293 30.74 -9.88 1.00
C ASP A 293 30.08 -9.58 2.37
N CYS A 294 28.92 -10.17 2.66
CA CYS A 294 28.25 -10.02 3.95
C CYS A 294 28.99 -10.70 5.12
N GLY A 295 29.88 -11.66 4.84
CA GLY A 295 30.46 -12.55 5.82
C GLY A 295 29.42 -13.44 6.52
N ASP A 296 29.79 -13.99 7.68
CA ASP A 296 28.96 -14.94 8.43
C ASP A 296 27.83 -14.28 9.25
N LYS A 297 27.96 -12.99 9.57
CA LYS A 297 26.97 -12.27 10.38
C LYS A 297 25.99 -11.53 9.47
N PRO A 298 24.67 -11.65 9.68
CA PRO A 298 23.73 -10.80 8.95
C PRO A 298 24.04 -9.33 9.25
N PRO A 299 23.95 -8.44 8.24
CA PRO A 299 24.09 -7.01 8.47
C PRO A 299 23.13 -6.54 9.56
N ALA A 300 23.57 -5.65 10.44
CA ALA A 300 22.72 -5.12 11.50
C ALA A 300 21.47 -4.48 10.88
N ALA A 301 20.30 -4.87 11.41
CA ALA A 301 18.99 -4.44 10.95
C ALA A 301 18.67 -2.99 11.31
#